data_AF-A0A2U3LJX7-F1
#
_entry.id   AF-A0A2U3LJX7-F1
#
_cell.length_a   1.000
_cell.length_b   1.000
_cell.length_c   1.000
_cell.angle_alpha   90.00
_cell.angle_beta   90.00
_cell.angle_gamma   90.00
#
_symmetry.space_group_name_H-M   'P 1'
#
loop_
_entity.id
_entity.type
_entity.pdbx_description
1 polymer ?
#
loop_
_entity_poly.entity_id
_entity_poly.type
_entity_poly.pdbx_seq_one_letter_code
_entity_poly.pdbx_strand_id
1 'polypeptide(L)'
;MQNPQFRKSFGIVQTKRRSTITIGKEVRKFLHLADEGDVFEMIVEDGRIVLDLKKLIPADQSWYWSAEWQAAERESREDYAAGRSKTYENVNDFIKYLMQADRDAD
;
A
#
# COMPACT_ATOMS: atom_id res chain seq x y z
N MET A 1 -1.70 3.28 15.46
CA MET A 1 -0.51 4.17 15.49
C MET A 1 -0.97 5.55 15.04
N GLN A 2 -0.95 6.55 15.94
CA GLN A 2 -1.28 7.93 15.54
C GLN A 2 -0.16 8.44 14.64
N ASN A 3 -0.49 8.78 13.40
CA ASN A 3 0.47 9.33 12.45
C ASN A 3 0.82 10.75 12.93
N PRO A 4 2.09 11.07 13.26
CA PRO A 4 2.44 12.40 13.74
C PRO A 4 2.10 13.45 12.68
N GLN A 5 1.27 14.43 13.05
CA GLN A 5 0.84 15.53 12.17
C GLN A 5 2.03 16.43 11.81
N PHE A 6 2.74 16.06 10.74
CA PHE A 6 3.78 16.89 10.14
C PHE A 6 3.12 18.03 9.35
N ARG A 7 3.12 19.24 9.91
CA ARG A 7 2.59 20.43 9.24
C ARG A 7 3.70 21.18 8.53
N LYS A 8 3.69 21.16 7.20
CA LYS A 8 4.54 22.00 6.35
C LYS A 8 3.67 22.88 5.44
N SER A 9 3.92 24.19 5.44
CA SER A 9 3.25 25.13 4.54
C SER A 9 4.00 25.21 3.22
N PHE A 10 3.27 25.20 2.10
CA PHE A 10 3.80 25.37 0.73
C PHE A 10 3.37 26.70 0.09
N GLY A 11 2.84 27.62 0.91
CA GLY A 11 2.35 28.92 0.45
C GLY A 11 0.83 29.01 0.41
N ILE A 12 0.33 30.14 -0.10
CA ILE A 12 -1.10 30.42 -0.24
C ILE A 12 -1.53 30.09 -1.67
N VAL A 13 -2.59 29.31 -1.82
CA VAL A 13 -3.23 29.03 -3.10
C VAL A 13 -4.58 29.72 -3.17
N GLN A 14 -4.99 30.07 -4.39
CA GLN A 14 -6.30 30.69 -4.66
C GLN A 14 -7.04 29.85 -5.68
N THR A 15 -8.34 29.67 -5.45
CA THR A 15 -9.25 29.05 -6.42
C THR A 15 -9.23 29.82 -7.74
N LYS A 16 -9.20 29.09 -8.84
CA LYS A 16 -9.31 29.65 -10.20
C LYS A 16 -10.76 29.59 -10.67
N ARG A 17 -10.98 29.73 -11.98
CA ARG A 17 -12.30 29.55 -12.60
C ARG A 17 -12.86 28.16 -12.25
N ARG A 18 -14.19 28.03 -12.18
CA ARG A 18 -14.89 26.77 -11.86
C ARG A 18 -14.47 26.15 -10.52
N SER A 19 -14.05 26.98 -9.55
CA SER A 19 -13.67 26.54 -8.21
C SER A 19 -12.51 25.53 -8.17
N THR A 20 -11.64 25.52 -9.18
CA THR A 20 -10.48 24.62 -9.22
C THR A 20 -9.34 25.13 -8.34
N ILE A 21 -8.74 24.25 -7.54
CA ILE A 21 -7.49 24.50 -6.82
C ILE A 21 -6.36 23.74 -7.53
N THR A 22 -5.25 24.42 -7.78
CA THR A 22 -4.08 23.80 -8.42
C THR A 22 -3.07 23.37 -7.36
N ILE A 23 -2.70 22.09 -7.35
CA ILE A 23 -1.62 21.58 -6.51
C ILE A 23 -0.29 21.97 -7.14
N GLY A 24 0.46 22.87 -6.49
CA GLY A 24 1.73 23.39 -6.98
C GLY A 24 2.83 22.33 -7.12
N LYS A 25 3.82 22.59 -7.97
CA LYS A 25 4.94 21.67 -8.28
C LYS A 25 5.67 21.17 -7.04
N GLU A 26 5.89 22.04 -6.06
CA GLU A 26 6.61 21.69 -4.84
C GLU A 26 5.81 20.75 -3.93
N VAL A 27 4.49 20.89 -3.88
CA VAL A 27 3.61 19.94 -3.17
C VAL A 27 3.60 18.59 -3.89
N ARG A 28 3.47 18.59 -5.23
CA ARG A 28 3.49 17.34 -6.02
C ARG A 28 4.77 16.55 -5.82
N LYS A 29 5.93 17.21 -5.88
CA LYS A 29 7.23 16.57 -5.60
C LYS A 29 7.31 16.02 -4.18
N PHE A 30 6.84 16.79 -3.20
CA PHE A 30 6.92 16.40 -1.79
C PHE A 30 6.04 15.18 -1.46
N LEU A 31 4.86 15.09 -2.08
CA LEU A 31 3.93 13.98 -1.91
C LEU A 31 4.08 12.87 -2.97
N HIS A 32 5.09 12.98 -3.85
CA HIS A 32 5.31 12.07 -4.99
C HIS A 32 4.05 11.84 -5.83
N LEU A 33 3.29 12.92 -6.08
CA LEU A 33 2.11 12.90 -6.92
C LEU A 33 2.51 12.74 -8.38
N ALA A 34 1.72 11.96 -9.11
CA ALA A 34 1.77 11.90 -10.56
C ALA A 34 1.32 13.25 -11.16
N ASP A 35 1.63 13.47 -12.43
CA ASP A 35 1.14 14.66 -13.14
C ASP A 35 -0.38 14.63 -13.33
N GLU A 36 -0.97 13.43 -13.47
CA GLU A 36 -2.41 13.20 -13.61
C GLU A 36 -2.86 11.90 -12.92
N GLY A 37 -4.13 11.82 -12.55
CA GLY A 37 -4.78 10.58 -12.11
C GLY A 37 -4.76 10.28 -10.60
N ASP A 38 -4.03 11.06 -9.78
CA ASP A 38 -4.14 10.93 -8.32
C ASP A 38 -5.53 11.35 -7.85
N VAL A 39 -6.09 10.57 -6.92
CA VAL A 39 -7.43 10.77 -6.37
C VAL A 39 -7.31 11.20 -4.91
N PHE A 40 -8.16 12.14 -4.50
CA PHE A 40 -8.20 12.63 -3.13
C PHE A 40 -9.61 12.47 -2.58
N GLU A 41 -9.71 12.04 -1.33
CA GLU A 41 -10.91 12.21 -0.53
C GLU A 41 -10.91 13.64 0.03
N MET A 42 -12.02 14.36 -0.17
CA MET A 42 -12.19 15.70 0.39
C MET A 42 -12.98 15.62 1.68
N ILE A 43 -12.31 15.93 2.79
CA ILE A 43 -12.84 15.84 4.15
C ILE A 43 -12.97 17.26 4.71
N VAL A 44 -14.07 17.54 5.41
CA VAL A 44 -14.24 18.77 6.17
C VAL A 44 -14.21 18.41 7.66
N GLU A 45 -13.16 18.84 8.35
CA GLU A 45 -12.98 18.61 9.78
C GLU A 45 -12.42 19.86 10.46
N ASP A 46 -12.92 20.20 11.65
CA ASP A 46 -12.44 21.34 12.46
C ASP A 46 -12.33 22.68 11.68
N GLY A 47 -13.27 22.93 10.77
CA GLY A 47 -13.29 24.14 9.93
C GLY A 47 -12.20 24.18 8.85
N ARG A 48 -11.57 23.04 8.53
CA ARG A 48 -10.53 22.89 7.52
C ARG A 48 -10.99 21.93 6.43
N ILE A 49 -10.49 22.15 5.22
CA ILE A 49 -10.55 21.16 4.15
C ILE A 49 -9.27 20.34 4.21
N VAL A 50 -9.42 19.02 4.35
CA VAL A 50 -8.34 18.04 4.27
C VAL A 50 -8.50 17.27 2.97
N LEU A 51 -7.43 17.18 2.19
CA LEU A 51 -7.36 16.35 1.00
C LEU A 51 -6.50 15.13 1.34
N ASP A 52 -7.14 13.98 1.51
CA ASP A 52 -6.45 12.73 1.81
C ASP A 52 -6.17 11.96 0.52
N LEU A 53 -4.90 11.69 0.22
CA LEU A 53 -4.49 11.02 -1.01
C LEU A 53 -4.94 9.56 -0.99
N LYS A 54 -5.73 9.16 -1.97
CA LYS A 54 -6.14 7.77 -2.18
C LYS A 54 -5.45 7.21 -3.43
N LYS A 55 -4.93 6.00 -3.31
CA LYS A 55 -4.56 5.20 -4.49
C LYS A 55 -5.75 4.36 -4.87
N LEU A 56 -6.27 4.56 -6.08
CA LEU A 56 -7.27 3.68 -6.65
C LEU A 56 -6.60 2.34 -6.95
N ILE A 57 -7.00 1.31 -6.23
CA ILE A 57 -6.61 -0.06 -6.53
C ILE A 57 -7.71 -0.63 -7.44
N PRO A 58 -7.36 -1.18 -8.62
CA PRO A 58 -8.32 -1.91 -9.45
C PRO A 58 -9.08 -2.95 -8.63
N ALA A 59 -10.39 -3.05 -8.81
CA ALA A 59 -11.24 -3.90 -7.97
C ALA A 59 -10.80 -5.38 -8.00
N ASP A 60 -10.32 -5.85 -9.14
CA ASP A 60 -9.76 -7.19 -9.37
C ASP A 60 -8.42 -7.45 -8.68
N GLN A 61 -7.73 -6.41 -8.20
CA GLN A 61 -6.49 -6.48 -7.43
C GLN A 61 -6.65 -6.07 -5.96
N SER A 62 -7.87 -5.70 -5.55
CA SER A 62 -8.17 -5.27 -4.19
C SER A 62 -7.90 -6.35 -3.13
N TRP A 63 -8.03 -7.63 -3.51
CA TRP A 63 -7.80 -8.78 -2.63
C TRP A 63 -6.38 -8.84 -2.05
N TYR A 64 -5.36 -8.40 -2.82
CA TYR A 64 -3.97 -8.36 -2.37
C TYR A 64 -3.75 -7.42 -1.17
N TRP A 65 -4.62 -6.41 -1.04
CA TRP A 65 -4.60 -5.42 0.03
C TRP A 65 -5.54 -5.75 1.19
N SER A 66 -6.20 -6.91 1.17
CA SER A 66 -6.99 -7.37 2.31
C SER A 66 -6.09 -7.59 3.53
N ALA A 67 -6.64 -7.36 4.73
CA ALA A 67 -5.90 -7.51 5.98
C ALA A 67 -5.35 -8.94 6.16
N GLU A 68 -6.12 -9.94 5.74
CA GLU A 68 -5.74 -11.36 5.75
C GLU A 68 -4.53 -11.60 4.84
N TRP A 69 -4.59 -11.12 3.59
CA TRP A 69 -3.48 -11.31 2.64
C TRP A 69 -2.20 -10.60 3.10
N GLN A 70 -2.33 -9.38 3.61
CA GLN A 70 -1.18 -8.63 4.14
C GLN A 70 -0.59 -9.27 5.41
N ALA A 71 -1.40 -9.98 6.22
CA ALA A 71 -0.90 -10.74 7.36
C ALA A 71 -0.11 -11.97 6.90
N ALA A 72 -0.65 -12.74 5.94
CA ALA A 72 0.02 -13.90 5.36
C ALA A 72 1.33 -13.50 4.65
N GLU A 73 1.34 -12.39 3.93
CA GLU A 73 2.54 -11.86 3.28
C GLU A 73 3.62 -11.49 4.32
N ARG A 74 3.22 -10.91 5.45
CA ARG A 74 4.16 -10.57 6.54
C ARG A 74 4.76 -11.82 7.16
N GLU A 75 3.93 -12.82 7.45
CA GLU A 75 4.38 -14.11 7.99
C GLU A 75 5.35 -14.79 7.02
N SER A 76 4.99 -14.90 5.74
CA SER A 76 5.86 -15.43 4.69
C SER A 76 7.21 -14.69 4.61
N ARG A 77 7.18 -13.36 4.72
CA ARG A 77 8.39 -12.53 4.71
C ARG A 77 9.26 -12.74 5.94
N GLU A 78 8.65 -12.93 7.11
CA GLU A 78 9.34 -13.28 8.35
C GLU A 78 9.95 -14.68 8.28
N ASP A 79 9.24 -15.65 7.72
CA ASP A 79 9.75 -17.01 7.46
C ASP A 79 10.94 -16.99 6.51
N TYR A 80 10.84 -16.22 5.42
CA TYR A 80 11.94 -16.04 4.48
C TYR A 80 13.16 -15.40 5.16
N ALA A 81 12.97 -14.31 5.90
CA ALA A 81 14.04 -13.62 6.60
C ALA A 81 14.69 -14.48 7.70
N ALA A 82 13.92 -15.33 8.36
CA ALA A 82 14.39 -16.28 9.36
C ALA A 82 14.99 -17.56 8.76
N GLY A 83 15.03 -17.69 7.42
CA GLY A 83 15.54 -18.89 6.75
C GLY A 83 14.66 -20.12 6.98
N ARG A 84 13.39 -19.95 7.37
CA ARG A 84 12.38 -21.02 7.49
C ARG A 84 11.81 -21.41 6.12
N SER A 85 12.68 -21.47 5.11
CA SER A 85 12.35 -21.94 3.77
C SER A 85 13.21 -23.16 3.44
N LYS A 86 12.65 -24.09 2.65
CA LYS A 86 13.37 -25.27 2.16
C LYS A 86 13.62 -25.11 0.67
N THR A 87 14.87 -25.28 0.26
CA THR A 87 15.25 -25.36 -1.15
C THR A 87 15.49 -26.81 -1.53
N TYR A 88 15.24 -27.13 -2.79
CA TYR A 88 15.43 -28.46 -3.34
C TYR A 88 16.18 -28.33 -4.66
N GLU A 89 17.10 -29.25 -4.93
CA GLU A 89 17.93 -29.20 -6.15
C GLU A 89 17.12 -29.51 -7.41
N ASN A 90 16.04 -30.28 -7.28
CA ASN A 90 15.16 -30.63 -8.39
C ASN A 90 13.70 -30.82 -7.94
N VAL A 91 12.79 -30.76 -8.92
CA VAL A 91 11.34 -30.85 -8.69
C VAL A 91 10.93 -32.21 -8.12
N ASN A 92 11.61 -33.31 -8.47
CA ASN A 92 11.27 -34.64 -7.96
C ASN A 92 11.50 -34.74 -6.45
N ASP A 93 12.56 -34.14 -5.93
CA ASP A 93 12.86 -34.15 -4.50
C ASP A 93 11.91 -33.24 -3.72
N PHE A 94 11.46 -32.14 -4.31
CA PHE A 94 10.38 -31.33 -3.75
C PHE A 94 9.06 -32.11 -3.66
N ILE A 95 8.66 -32.79 -4.74
CA ILE A 95 7.42 -33.59 -4.77
C ILE A 95 7.46 -34.72 -3.74
N LYS A 96 8.59 -35.45 -3.64
CA LYS A 96 8.76 -36.51 -2.62
C LYS A 96 8.56 -35.96 -1.20
N TYR A 97 9.12 -34.78 -0.91
CA TYR A 97 8.95 -34.14 0.38
C TYR A 97 7.48 -33.81 0.67
N LEU A 98 6.76 -33.21 -0.28
CA LEU A 98 5.33 -32.88 -0.10
C LEU A 98 4.49 -34.14 0.16
N MET A 99 4.71 -35.20 -0.63
CA MET A 99 4.01 -36.48 -0.46
C MET A 99 4.33 -37.19 0.85
N GLN A 100 5.49 -36.94 1.44
CA GLN A 100 5.86 -37.48 2.74
C GLN A 100 5.22 -36.65 3.87
N ALA A 101 5.31 -35.33 3.79
CA ALA A 101 4.72 -34.43 4.77
C ALA A 101 3.19 -34.57 4.89
N ASP A 102 2.50 -34.81 3.77
CA ASP A 102 1.06 -35.06 3.73
C ASP A 102 0.68 -36.35 4.48
N ARG A 103 1.46 -37.43 4.29
CA ARG A 103 1.26 -38.72 4.97
C ARG A 103 1.58 -38.70 6.47
N ASP A 104 2.43 -37.77 6.91
CA ASP A 104 2.81 -37.61 8.32
C ASP A 104 1.87 -36.64 9.07
N ALA A 105 0.92 -35.98 8.36
CA ALA A 105 -0.05 -35.04 8.93
C ALA A 105 -1.44 -35.67 9.21
N ASP A 106 -1.67 -36.91 8.77
CA ASP A 106 -2.82 -37.76 9.09
C ASP A 106 -2.57 -38.65 10.32
#